data_AF-A0A1Q7BV07-F1
#
_entry.id   AF-A0A1Q7BV07-F1
#
_cell.length_a   1.000
_cell.length_b   1.000
_cell.length_c   1.000
_cell.angle_alpha   90.00
_cell.angle_beta   90.00
_cell.angle_gamma   90.00
#
_symmetry.space_group_name_H-M   'P 1'
#
loop_
_entity.id
_entity.type
_entity.pdbx_description
1 polymer ?
#
loop_
_entity_poly.entity_id
_entity_poly.type
_entity_poly.pdbx_seq_one_letter_code
_entity_poly.pdbx_strand_id
1 'polypeptide(L)'
;MHKDVTIGLVVPFATDTVPEEGLKMYPGARFVARGVGVQSLTPRGYDSAWEGIIPAAEQLAARGVDAVMVIGTSLTFYRGAEAHAELLETLRATTGLPVSTMSQAVVEGLRGFGARRIAVATAYADEVNARLKAFLGAHGFDVLALKGFGLFGFNQPDTMREADIIALGAEVCGEAPAAEGLLISCGGLRTLGVAKPLEARHGIPVVASTQAAFWAALRLVGESGHVVGRGRLLEQTAAAPVH
;
A
#
# COMPACT_ATOMS: atom_id res chain seq x y z
N MET A 1 7.84 25.61 4.44
CA MET A 1 7.19 25.02 3.26
C MET A 1 8.24 25.00 2.15
N HIS A 2 8.96 23.88 2.04
CA HIS A 2 9.93 23.66 0.96
C HIS A 2 9.14 23.25 -0.29
N LYS A 3 9.38 23.96 -1.42
CA LYS A 3 8.98 23.68 -2.82
C LYS A 3 7.52 23.21 -3.06
N ASP A 4 6.85 23.75 -4.07
CA ASP A 4 5.56 23.20 -4.52
C ASP A 4 5.77 21.82 -5.16
N VAL A 5 5.83 20.77 -4.34
CA VAL A 5 6.08 19.39 -4.76
C VAL A 5 4.78 18.75 -5.26
N THR A 6 4.86 18.07 -6.41
CA THR A 6 3.76 17.28 -6.98
C THR A 6 4.12 15.80 -7.05
N ILE A 7 3.29 14.94 -6.47
CA ILE A 7 3.49 13.48 -6.55
C ILE A 7 2.52 12.89 -7.58
N GLY A 8 3.07 12.16 -8.55
CA GLY A 8 2.32 11.37 -9.51
C GLY A 8 1.85 10.04 -8.91
N LEU A 9 0.58 9.70 -9.09
CA LEU A 9 -0.01 8.44 -8.63
C LEU A 9 -0.45 7.61 -9.83
N VAL A 10 0.18 6.46 -10.06
CA VAL A 10 -0.40 5.43 -10.94
C VAL A 10 -1.45 4.69 -10.11
N VAL A 11 -2.72 4.79 -10.48
CA VAL A 11 -3.84 4.27 -9.68
C VAL A 11 -4.54 3.09 -10.37
N PRO A 12 -5.08 2.12 -9.62
CA PRO A 12 -5.66 0.92 -10.21
C PRO A 12 -7.02 1.19 -10.85
N PHE A 13 -7.60 2.37 -10.65
CA PHE A 13 -8.87 2.79 -11.21
C PHE A 13 -8.77 3.02 -12.73
N ALA A 14 -9.90 2.93 -13.43
CA ALA A 14 -9.99 3.32 -14.84
C ALA A 14 -9.98 4.85 -15.03
N THR A 15 -10.19 5.60 -13.94
CA THR A 15 -10.23 7.06 -13.93
C THR A 15 -9.00 7.64 -13.27
N ASP A 16 -8.62 8.85 -13.66
CA ASP A 16 -7.49 9.62 -13.11
C ASP A 16 -7.87 10.24 -11.74
N THR A 17 -8.34 9.39 -10.81
CA THR A 17 -8.85 9.81 -9.49
C THR A 17 -7.83 9.52 -8.39
N VAL A 18 -7.55 10.52 -7.56
CA VAL A 18 -6.73 10.36 -6.35
C VAL A 18 -7.56 9.66 -5.26
N PRO A 19 -7.05 8.61 -4.60
CA PRO A 19 -7.74 8.00 -3.45
C PRO A 19 -8.07 9.01 -2.36
N GLU A 20 -9.33 9.00 -1.89
CA GLU A 20 -9.84 9.98 -0.92
C GLU A 20 -9.05 9.98 0.40
N GLU A 21 -8.58 8.81 0.87
CA GLU A 21 -7.79 8.73 2.10
C GLU A 21 -6.47 9.51 2.00
N GLY A 22 -5.85 9.56 0.82
CA GLY A 22 -4.64 10.35 0.59
C GLY A 22 -4.87 11.84 0.80
N LEU A 23 -5.97 12.36 0.24
CA LEU A 23 -6.37 13.75 0.38
C LEU A 23 -6.75 14.10 1.83
N LYS A 24 -7.35 13.14 2.56
CA LYS A 24 -7.67 13.30 3.99
C LYS A 24 -6.41 13.30 4.86
N MET A 25 -5.41 12.48 4.56
CA MET A 25 -4.14 12.44 5.31
C MET A 25 -3.29 13.67 5.06
N TYR A 26 -3.20 14.12 3.80
CA TYR A 26 -2.27 15.16 3.38
C TYR A 26 -2.99 16.25 2.57
N PRO A 27 -3.88 17.05 3.19
CA PRO A 27 -4.67 18.07 2.48
C PRO A 27 -3.83 19.19 1.85
N GLY A 28 -2.58 19.38 2.29
CA GLY A 28 -1.64 20.33 1.71
C GLY A 28 -0.73 19.76 0.62
N ALA A 29 -0.77 18.44 0.38
CA ALA A 29 0.06 17.80 -0.65
C ALA A 29 -0.65 17.81 -2.00
N ARG A 30 0.12 17.98 -3.08
CA ARG A 30 -0.41 17.96 -4.44
C ARG A 30 -0.21 16.59 -5.07
N PHE A 31 -1.32 15.89 -5.33
CA PHE A 31 -1.34 14.61 -6.01
C PHE A 31 -1.95 14.73 -7.40
N VAL A 32 -1.39 13.99 -8.36
CA VAL A 32 -1.89 13.89 -9.73
C VAL A 32 -1.98 12.42 -10.11
N ALA A 33 -3.18 11.95 -10.44
CA ALA A 33 -3.39 10.54 -10.74
C ALA A 33 -3.37 10.22 -12.24
N ARG A 34 -3.03 8.97 -12.56
CA ARG A 34 -3.22 8.33 -13.86
C ARG A 34 -3.71 6.90 -13.68
N GLY A 35 -4.91 6.60 -14.17
CA GLY A 35 -5.57 5.32 -14.03
C GLY A 35 -5.08 4.27 -15.03
N VAL A 36 -4.94 3.02 -14.57
CA VAL A 36 -4.60 1.85 -15.42
C VAL A 36 -5.74 0.83 -15.58
N GLY A 37 -6.84 0.98 -14.83
CA GLY A 37 -8.07 0.22 -15.04
C GLY A 37 -7.99 -1.28 -14.77
N VAL A 38 -7.77 -1.66 -13.51
CA VAL A 38 -7.95 -3.06 -13.05
C VAL A 38 -9.41 -3.46 -13.23
N GLN A 39 -9.65 -4.55 -13.98
CA GLN A 39 -11.01 -4.97 -14.32
C GLN A 39 -11.64 -5.86 -13.24
N SER A 40 -10.84 -6.69 -12.57
CA SER A 40 -11.29 -7.59 -11.50
C SER A 40 -10.12 -7.94 -10.58
N LEU A 41 -10.41 -8.41 -9.36
CA LEU A 41 -9.38 -8.84 -8.41
C LEU A 41 -8.89 -10.27 -8.70
N THR A 42 -8.59 -10.56 -9.97
CA THR A 42 -8.12 -11.86 -10.46
C THR A 42 -6.83 -11.67 -11.26
N PRO A 43 -5.97 -12.68 -11.42
CA PRO A 43 -4.73 -12.53 -12.20
C PRO A 43 -4.96 -11.95 -13.60
N ARG A 44 -5.94 -12.46 -14.36
CA ARG A 44 -6.30 -11.92 -15.68
C ARG A 44 -6.78 -10.48 -15.63
N GLY A 45 -7.50 -10.10 -14.57
CA GLY A 45 -7.96 -8.72 -14.36
C GLY A 45 -6.83 -7.73 -14.07
N TYR A 46 -5.67 -8.22 -13.63
CA TYR A 46 -4.49 -7.39 -13.36
C TYR A 46 -3.55 -7.25 -14.56
N ASP A 47 -3.54 -8.18 -15.52
CA ASP A 47 -2.55 -8.18 -16.61
C ASP A 47 -2.56 -6.92 -17.47
N SER A 48 -3.73 -6.49 -17.94
CA SER A 48 -3.83 -5.24 -18.71
C SER A 48 -3.45 -4.01 -17.89
N ALA A 49 -3.80 -4.00 -16.61
CA ALA A 49 -3.47 -2.90 -15.71
C ALA A 49 -1.96 -2.86 -15.41
N TRP A 50 -1.31 -4.02 -15.28
CA TRP A 50 0.13 -4.14 -15.08
C TRP A 50 0.91 -3.56 -16.27
N GLU A 51 0.51 -3.94 -17.48
CA GLU A 51 1.12 -3.42 -18.72
C GLU A 51 0.95 -1.90 -18.85
N GLY A 52 -0.12 -1.34 -18.28
CA GLY A 52 -0.37 0.09 -18.22
C GLY A 52 0.48 0.88 -17.21
N ILE A 53 1.18 0.22 -16.27
CA ILE A 53 1.90 0.93 -15.19
C ILE A 53 3.02 1.81 -15.74
N ILE A 54 3.89 1.26 -16.59
CA ILE A 54 5.04 2.00 -17.14
C ILE A 54 4.58 3.18 -18.01
N PRO A 55 3.68 3.01 -19.00
CA PRO A 55 3.18 4.14 -19.79
C PRO A 55 2.50 5.23 -18.95
N ALA A 56 1.76 4.84 -17.90
CA ALA A 56 1.13 5.80 -17.00
C ALA A 56 2.16 6.61 -16.20
N ALA A 57 3.23 5.95 -15.72
CA ALA A 57 4.31 6.60 -15.02
C ALA A 57 5.11 7.57 -15.92
N GLU A 58 5.40 7.18 -17.17
CA GLU A 58 6.05 8.05 -18.16
C GLU A 58 5.20 9.30 -18.46
N GLN A 59 3.87 9.12 -18.60
CA GLN A 59 2.95 10.25 -18.79
C GLN A 59 2.92 11.20 -17.59
N LEU A 60 3.01 10.67 -16.36
CA LEU A 60 3.12 11.50 -15.15
C LEU A 60 4.47 12.24 -15.12
N ALA A 61 5.57 11.57 -15.44
CA ALA A 61 6.90 12.19 -15.52
C ALA A 61 6.93 13.33 -16.55
N ALA A 62 6.34 13.12 -17.73
CA ALA A 62 6.21 14.15 -18.78
C ALA A 62 5.38 15.38 -18.33
N ARG A 63 4.55 15.24 -17.29
CA ARG A 63 3.78 16.34 -16.68
C ARG A 63 4.56 17.09 -15.60
N GLY A 64 5.82 16.73 -15.34
CA GLY A 64 6.69 17.42 -14.39
C GLY A 64 6.37 17.13 -12.92
N VAL A 65 5.94 15.91 -12.60
CA VAL A 65 5.84 15.47 -11.18
C VAL A 65 7.24 15.24 -10.61
N ASP A 66 7.39 15.37 -9.29
CA ASP A 66 8.67 15.22 -8.59
C ASP A 66 8.94 13.77 -8.14
N ALA A 67 7.92 12.93 -8.05
CA ALA A 67 8.01 11.51 -7.70
C ALA A 67 6.84 10.71 -8.26
N VAL A 68 6.98 9.39 -8.38
CA VAL A 68 5.92 8.48 -8.82
C VAL A 68 5.64 7.41 -7.77
N MET A 69 4.37 7.28 -7.37
CA MET A 69 3.89 6.22 -6.50
C MET A 69 2.86 5.35 -7.21
N VAL A 70 3.11 4.05 -7.30
CA VAL A 70 2.13 3.10 -7.83
C VAL A 70 1.22 2.59 -6.70
N ILE A 71 -0.06 2.93 -6.80
CA ILE A 71 -1.11 2.60 -5.85
C ILE A 71 -1.80 1.30 -6.29
N GLY A 72 -2.07 0.42 -5.32
CA GLY A 72 -2.73 -0.87 -5.53
C GLY A 72 -1.83 -2.04 -5.17
N THR A 73 -1.95 -2.54 -3.93
CA THR A 73 -1.08 -3.60 -3.39
C THR A 73 -1.10 -4.84 -4.27
N SER A 74 -2.28 -5.37 -4.58
CA SER A 74 -2.42 -6.58 -5.40
C SER A 74 -1.91 -6.39 -6.81
N LEU A 75 -2.11 -5.23 -7.42
CA LEU A 75 -1.53 -4.89 -8.72
C LEU A 75 -0.01 -4.99 -8.67
N THR A 76 0.64 -4.58 -7.59
CA THR A 76 2.12 -4.54 -7.52
C THR A 76 2.77 -5.81 -6.96
N PHE A 77 2.04 -6.73 -6.29
CA PHE A 77 2.62 -8.01 -5.84
C PHE A 77 2.18 -9.24 -6.65
N TYR A 78 1.10 -9.20 -7.45
CA TYR A 78 0.50 -10.46 -7.95
C TYR A 78 1.42 -11.27 -8.87
N ARG A 79 2.36 -10.64 -9.58
CA ARG A 79 3.37 -11.32 -10.41
C ARG A 79 4.57 -11.86 -9.62
N GLY A 80 4.60 -11.67 -8.30
CA GLY A 80 5.68 -12.13 -7.42
C GLY A 80 6.78 -11.08 -7.21
N ALA A 81 7.72 -11.40 -6.30
CA ALA A 81 8.74 -10.45 -5.84
C ALA A 81 9.79 -10.11 -6.92
N GLU A 82 10.16 -11.05 -7.78
CA GLU A 82 11.11 -10.81 -8.88
C GLU A 82 10.53 -9.82 -9.90
N ALA A 83 9.32 -10.07 -10.40
CA ALA A 83 8.64 -9.16 -11.31
C ALA A 83 8.36 -7.78 -10.68
N HIS A 84 8.11 -7.74 -9.37
CA HIS A 84 7.96 -6.48 -8.63
C HIS A 84 9.28 -5.69 -8.54
N ALA A 85 10.40 -6.36 -8.31
CA ALA A 85 11.72 -5.73 -8.34
C ALA A 85 12.07 -5.20 -9.73
N GLU A 86 11.82 -5.98 -10.80
CA GLU A 86 12.00 -5.54 -12.19
C GLU A 86 11.12 -4.33 -12.54
N LEU A 87 9.87 -4.30 -12.05
CA LEU A 87 8.97 -3.17 -12.22
C LEU A 87 9.56 -1.89 -11.60
N LEU A 88 10.09 -1.97 -10.37
CA LEU A 88 10.69 -0.82 -9.69
C LEU A 88 11.91 -0.28 -10.45
N GLU A 89 12.81 -1.16 -10.91
CA GLU A 89 13.97 -0.76 -11.70
C GLU A 89 13.56 -0.10 -13.03
N THR A 90 12.58 -0.69 -13.72
CA THR A 90 12.05 -0.13 -14.97
C THR A 90 11.42 1.24 -14.74
N LEU A 91 10.61 1.41 -13.69
CA LEU A 91 10.01 2.70 -13.32
C LEU A 91 11.06 3.77 -13.07
N ARG A 92 12.14 3.45 -12.33
CA ARG A 92 13.25 4.39 -12.10
C ARG A 92 13.93 4.76 -13.41
N ALA A 93 14.24 3.77 -14.25
CA ALA A 93 14.96 3.97 -15.49
C ALA A 93 14.17 4.81 -16.51
N THR A 94 12.86 4.58 -16.66
CA THR A 94 12.05 5.27 -17.66
C THR A 94 11.60 6.66 -17.22
N THR A 95 11.34 6.86 -15.93
CA THR A 95 10.88 8.16 -15.41
C THR A 95 12.03 9.09 -15.02
N GLY A 96 13.17 8.53 -14.58
CA GLY A 96 14.27 9.29 -13.98
C GLY A 96 13.92 9.93 -12.63
N LEU A 97 12.84 9.48 -11.98
CA LEU A 97 12.31 10.05 -10.74
C LEU A 97 12.46 9.09 -9.55
N PRO A 98 12.37 9.60 -8.30
CA PRO A 98 12.09 8.76 -7.14
C PRO A 98 10.77 8.02 -7.34
N VAL A 99 10.80 6.68 -7.22
CA VAL A 99 9.61 5.84 -7.38
C VAL A 99 9.45 4.84 -6.24
N SER A 100 8.20 4.52 -5.92
CA SER A 100 7.85 3.39 -5.07
C SER A 100 6.50 2.79 -5.49
N THR A 101 6.12 1.72 -4.80
CA THR A 101 4.86 0.99 -5.01
C THR A 101 4.21 0.72 -3.67
N MET A 102 2.90 0.47 -3.67
CA MET A 102 2.18 0.13 -2.44
C MET A 102 2.70 -1.16 -1.80
N SER A 103 3.09 -2.16 -2.60
CA SER A 103 3.74 -3.37 -2.07
C SER A 103 5.07 -3.08 -1.39
N GLN A 104 5.92 -2.25 -2.01
CA GLN A 104 7.20 -1.83 -1.42
C GLN A 104 7.00 -1.06 -0.11
N ALA A 105 6.05 -0.12 -0.09
CA ALA A 105 5.73 0.67 1.09
C ALA A 105 5.24 -0.18 2.28
N VAL A 106 4.49 -1.26 2.01
CA VAL A 106 4.09 -2.23 3.04
C VAL A 106 5.31 -2.95 3.61
N VAL A 107 6.22 -3.43 2.75
CA VAL A 107 7.45 -4.11 3.17
C VAL A 107 8.32 -3.18 4.02
N GLU A 108 8.51 -1.94 3.58
CA GLU A 108 9.28 -0.92 4.31
C GLU A 108 8.63 -0.55 5.64
N GLY A 109 7.31 -0.39 5.67
CA GLY A 109 6.56 -0.08 6.89
C GLY A 109 6.72 -1.18 7.95
N LEU A 110 6.58 -2.46 7.56
CA LEU A 110 6.77 -3.59 8.47
C LEU A 110 8.22 -3.71 8.95
N ARG A 111 9.19 -3.57 8.04
CA ARG A 111 10.62 -3.61 8.38
C ARG A 111 11.04 -2.45 9.28
N GLY A 112 10.44 -1.28 9.12
CA GLY A 112 10.69 -0.12 9.97
C GLY A 112 10.39 -0.36 11.45
N PHE A 113 9.53 -1.34 11.76
CA PHE A 113 9.25 -1.79 13.13
C PHE A 113 10.05 -3.03 13.56
N GLY A 114 10.93 -3.56 12.70
CA GLY A 114 11.64 -4.81 12.95
C GLY A 114 10.74 -6.04 12.97
N ALA A 115 9.51 -5.95 12.45
CA ALA A 115 8.58 -7.09 12.43
C ALA A 115 9.06 -8.14 11.42
N ARG A 116 9.23 -9.38 11.86
CA ARG A 116 9.54 -10.54 11.01
C ARG A 116 8.37 -11.50 10.96
N ARG A 117 7.74 -11.76 12.11
CA ARG A 117 6.53 -12.59 12.25
C ARG A 117 5.32 -11.68 12.17
N ILE A 118 4.41 -11.92 11.23
CA ILE A 118 3.28 -11.01 10.99
C ILE A 118 1.95 -11.74 10.91
N ALA A 119 0.91 -11.05 11.37
CA ALA A 119 -0.48 -11.39 11.08
C ALA A 119 -0.95 -10.57 9.87
N VAL A 120 -1.85 -11.11 9.06
CA VAL A 120 -2.29 -10.46 7.82
C VAL A 120 -3.81 -10.53 7.69
N ALA A 121 -4.47 -9.38 7.63
CA ALA A 121 -5.89 -9.27 7.27
C ALA A 121 -6.02 -8.60 5.90
N THR A 122 -6.86 -9.16 5.03
CA THR A 122 -7.02 -8.70 3.65
C THR A 122 -8.48 -8.55 3.22
N ALA A 123 -8.71 -7.92 2.08
CA ALA A 123 -10.01 -7.99 1.41
C ALA A 123 -10.15 -9.20 0.48
N TYR A 124 -9.07 -9.91 0.18
CA TYR A 124 -9.00 -10.77 -1.00
C TYR A 124 -9.50 -12.19 -0.76
N ALA A 125 -9.82 -12.88 -1.87
CA ALA A 125 -9.97 -14.32 -1.93
C ALA A 125 -8.62 -15.06 -1.83
N ASP A 126 -8.70 -16.37 -1.55
CA ASP A 126 -7.56 -17.23 -1.22
C ASP A 126 -6.46 -17.24 -2.30
N GLU A 127 -6.82 -17.18 -3.59
CA GLU A 127 -5.85 -17.17 -4.68
C GLU A 127 -4.90 -15.95 -4.60
N VAL A 128 -5.47 -14.76 -4.35
CA VAL A 128 -4.69 -13.52 -4.21
C VAL A 128 -3.94 -13.50 -2.88
N ASN A 129 -4.54 -14.05 -1.82
CA ASN A 129 -3.89 -14.21 -0.51
C ASN A 129 -2.66 -15.12 -0.58
N ALA A 130 -2.72 -16.21 -1.35
CA ALA A 130 -1.58 -17.09 -1.56
C ALA A 130 -0.41 -16.37 -2.22
N ARG A 131 -0.69 -15.51 -3.22
CA ARG A 131 0.33 -14.66 -3.87
C ARG A 131 0.90 -13.62 -2.92
N LEU A 132 0.06 -12.97 -2.11
CA LEU A 132 0.52 -12.03 -1.08
C LEU A 132 1.43 -12.72 -0.07
N LYS A 133 1.06 -13.91 0.41
CA LYS A 133 1.87 -14.71 1.34
C LYS A 133 3.23 -15.07 0.73
N ALA A 134 3.25 -15.50 -0.53
CA ALA A 134 4.50 -15.80 -1.24
C ALA A 134 5.39 -14.55 -1.41
N PHE A 135 4.79 -13.41 -1.78
CA PHE A 135 5.49 -12.14 -1.89
C PHE A 135 6.12 -11.70 -0.56
N LEU A 136 5.35 -11.71 0.54
CA LEU A 136 5.84 -11.37 1.87
C LEU A 136 6.94 -12.34 2.33
N GLY A 137 6.78 -13.63 2.05
CA GLY A 137 7.79 -14.66 2.34
C GLY A 137 9.11 -14.41 1.62
N ALA A 138 9.07 -14.02 0.33
CA ALA A 138 10.25 -13.65 -0.43
C ALA A 138 10.98 -12.41 0.14
N HIS A 139 10.26 -11.55 0.86
CA HIS A 139 10.85 -10.42 1.59
C HIS A 139 11.27 -10.75 3.04
N GLY A 140 11.21 -12.02 3.44
CA GLY A 140 11.71 -12.52 4.72
C GLY A 140 10.70 -12.49 5.87
N PHE A 141 9.42 -12.22 5.59
CA PHE A 141 8.37 -12.26 6.59
C PHE A 141 7.82 -13.68 6.79
N ASP A 142 7.57 -14.02 8.04
CA ASP A 142 6.86 -15.23 8.45
C ASP A 142 5.39 -14.89 8.73
N VAL A 143 4.50 -15.26 7.80
CA VAL A 143 3.05 -15.01 7.90
C VAL A 143 2.43 -16.08 8.78
N LEU A 144 2.23 -15.76 10.05
CA LEU A 144 1.73 -16.67 11.08
C LEU A 144 0.24 -16.99 10.92
N ALA A 145 -0.55 -15.99 10.58
CA ALA A 145 -1.97 -16.13 10.29
C ALA A 145 -2.37 -15.15 9.18
N LEU A 146 -3.26 -15.60 8.29
CA LEU A 146 -3.79 -14.80 7.19
C LEU A 146 -5.28 -15.06 7.06
N LYS A 147 -6.09 -13.99 7.14
CA LYS A 147 -7.52 -14.04 6.83
C LYS A 147 -7.91 -12.93 5.86
N GLY A 148 -8.93 -13.19 5.05
CA GLY A 148 -9.47 -12.22 4.12
C GLY A 148 -11.00 -12.24 4.07
N PHE A 149 -11.61 -11.14 3.64
CA PHE A 149 -13.06 -11.07 3.41
C PHE A 149 -13.55 -11.90 2.21
N GLY A 150 -12.65 -12.47 1.40
CA GLY A 150 -13.03 -13.32 0.27
C GLY A 150 -13.62 -12.56 -0.92
N LEU A 151 -13.28 -11.28 -1.09
CA LEU A 151 -13.87 -10.44 -2.13
C LEU A 151 -13.17 -10.63 -3.49
N PHE A 152 -13.97 -10.65 -4.55
CA PHE A 152 -13.53 -10.81 -5.94
C PHE A 152 -13.76 -9.55 -6.79
N GLY A 153 -14.77 -8.75 -6.42
CA GLY A 153 -15.15 -7.54 -7.14
C GLY A 153 -14.31 -6.34 -6.69
N PHE A 154 -13.85 -5.53 -7.65
CA PHE A 154 -13.02 -4.35 -7.37
C PHE A 154 -13.73 -3.30 -6.49
N ASN A 155 -15.06 -3.17 -6.59
CA ASN A 155 -15.87 -2.24 -5.78
C ASN A 155 -16.39 -2.85 -4.46
N GLN A 156 -16.21 -4.16 -4.24
CA GLN A 156 -16.71 -4.80 -3.02
C GLN A 156 -16.02 -4.31 -1.74
N PRO A 157 -14.71 -3.97 -1.71
CA PRO A 157 -14.06 -3.44 -0.52
C PRO A 157 -14.74 -2.19 0.07
N ASP A 158 -15.41 -1.36 -0.74
CA ASP A 158 -16.16 -0.18 -0.26
C ASP A 158 -17.35 -0.54 0.63
N THR A 159 -17.81 -1.79 0.59
CA THR A 159 -18.92 -2.27 1.43
C THR A 159 -18.50 -2.63 2.85
N MET A 160 -17.19 -2.79 3.10
CA MET A 160 -16.69 -3.15 4.42
C MET A 160 -16.59 -1.91 5.30
N ARG A 161 -17.16 -1.99 6.50
CA ARG A 161 -17.08 -0.88 7.46
C ARG A 161 -15.76 -0.97 8.23
N GLU A 162 -15.34 0.16 8.79
CA GLU A 162 -14.16 0.23 9.66
C GLU A 162 -14.21 -0.81 10.79
N ALA A 163 -15.38 -0.99 11.40
CA ALA A 163 -15.60 -1.99 12.45
C ALA A 163 -15.36 -3.43 11.97
N ASP A 164 -15.73 -3.75 10.73
CA ASP A 164 -15.53 -5.09 10.15
C ASP A 164 -14.03 -5.35 9.94
N ILE A 165 -13.28 -4.34 9.48
CA ILE A 165 -11.83 -4.40 9.29
C ILE A 165 -11.11 -4.57 10.63
N ILE A 166 -11.52 -3.83 11.65
CA ILE A 166 -10.99 -3.97 13.03
C ILE A 166 -11.29 -5.36 13.59
N ALA A 167 -12.49 -5.89 13.36
CA ALA A 167 -12.86 -7.22 13.82
C ALA A 167 -11.97 -8.30 13.19
N LEU A 168 -11.79 -8.27 11.86
CA LEU A 168 -10.93 -9.19 11.14
C LEU A 168 -9.46 -9.08 11.58
N GLY A 169 -8.96 -7.85 11.75
CA GLY A 169 -7.62 -7.59 12.27
C GLY A 169 -7.41 -8.17 13.67
N ALA A 170 -8.38 -8.00 14.56
CA ALA A 170 -8.30 -8.54 15.91
C ALA A 170 -8.38 -10.08 15.94
N GLU A 171 -9.20 -10.66 15.08
CA GLU A 171 -9.34 -12.12 14.92
C GLU A 171 -8.02 -12.75 14.47
N VAL A 172 -7.40 -12.22 13.40
CA VAL A 172 -6.14 -12.77 12.89
C VAL A 172 -4.98 -12.57 13.88
N CYS A 173 -4.97 -11.47 14.64
CA CYS A 173 -4.02 -11.30 15.74
C CYS A 173 -4.23 -12.30 16.88
N GLY A 174 -5.48 -12.70 17.16
CA GLY A 174 -5.79 -13.73 18.15
C GLY A 174 -5.27 -15.12 17.75
N GLU A 175 -5.23 -15.43 16.45
CA GLU A 175 -4.67 -16.68 15.92
C GLU A 175 -3.14 -16.67 15.83
N ALA A 176 -2.53 -15.49 15.81
CA ALA A 176 -1.09 -15.30 15.75
C ALA A 176 -0.56 -14.49 16.96
N PRO A 177 -0.62 -15.03 18.19
CA PRO A 177 -0.19 -14.31 19.39
C PRO A 177 1.32 -13.97 19.42
N ALA A 178 2.12 -14.62 18.57
CA ALA A 178 3.54 -14.35 18.39
C ALA A 178 3.85 -13.34 17.27
N ALA A 179 2.83 -12.74 16.65
CA ALA A 179 3.01 -11.71 15.64
C ALA A 179 3.68 -10.46 16.25
N GLU A 180 4.58 -9.86 15.48
CA GLU A 180 5.33 -8.65 15.81
C GLU A 180 4.78 -7.42 15.05
N GLY A 181 3.86 -7.65 14.12
CA GLY A 181 3.16 -6.61 13.36
C GLY A 181 1.92 -7.17 12.67
N LEU A 182 0.97 -6.29 12.38
CA LEU A 182 -0.24 -6.60 11.62
C LEU A 182 -0.24 -5.85 10.29
N LEU A 183 -0.43 -6.57 9.20
CA LEU A 183 -0.70 -5.99 7.89
C LEU A 183 -2.21 -5.98 7.62
N ILE A 184 -2.77 -4.82 7.31
CA ILE A 184 -4.10 -4.67 6.69
C ILE A 184 -3.90 -4.38 5.20
N SER A 185 -4.13 -5.37 4.33
CA SER A 185 -3.84 -5.26 2.89
C SER A 185 -5.11 -5.17 2.05
N CYS A 186 -5.37 -3.97 1.51
CA CYS A 186 -6.23 -3.69 0.36
C CYS A 186 -6.26 -2.18 0.10
N GLY A 187 -5.98 -1.73 -1.13
CA GLY A 187 -6.09 -0.32 -1.50
C GLY A 187 -7.52 0.25 -1.54
N GLY A 188 -8.53 -0.63 -1.54
CA GLY A 188 -9.96 -0.25 -1.56
C GLY A 188 -10.64 -0.29 -0.19
N LEU A 189 -9.96 -0.71 0.88
CA LEU A 189 -10.51 -0.62 2.23
C LEU A 189 -10.32 0.80 2.78
N ARG A 190 -11.31 1.29 3.52
CA ARG A 190 -11.22 2.54 4.27
C ARG A 190 -10.59 2.25 5.63
N THR A 191 -9.30 2.57 5.77
CA THR A 191 -8.45 2.13 6.87
C THR A 191 -8.06 3.24 7.85
N LEU A 192 -8.37 4.51 7.58
CA LEU A 192 -7.85 5.64 8.38
C LEU A 192 -8.09 5.58 9.90
N GLY A 193 -9.12 4.87 10.38
CA GLY A 193 -9.38 4.68 11.81
C GLY A 193 -8.95 3.32 12.38
N VAL A 194 -8.42 2.40 11.57
CA VAL A 194 -8.22 1.00 12.00
C VAL A 194 -6.97 0.77 12.84
N ALA A 195 -5.88 1.51 12.57
CA ALA A 195 -4.58 1.24 13.16
C ALA A 195 -4.57 1.42 14.68
N LYS A 196 -4.99 2.59 15.17
CA LYS A 196 -4.95 2.92 16.60
C LYS A 196 -5.69 1.92 17.51
N PRO A 197 -6.96 1.55 17.24
CA PRO A 197 -7.67 0.57 18.05
C PRO A 197 -6.97 -0.80 18.10
N LEU A 198 -6.44 -1.25 16.95
CA LEU A 198 -5.74 -2.53 16.85
C LEU A 198 -4.39 -2.50 17.57
N GLU A 199 -3.62 -1.42 17.42
CA GLU A 199 -2.34 -1.21 18.12
C GLU A 199 -2.54 -1.13 19.65
N ALA A 200 -3.58 -0.43 20.10
CA ALA A 200 -3.91 -0.33 21.52
C ALA A 200 -4.33 -1.68 22.11
N ARG A 201 -5.05 -2.50 21.33
CA ARG A 201 -5.55 -3.81 21.76
C ARG A 201 -4.45 -4.88 21.80
N HIS A 202 -3.56 -4.90 20.81
CA HIS A 202 -2.61 -6.00 20.62
C HIS A 202 -1.15 -5.63 20.92
N GLY A 203 -0.84 -4.34 21.14
CA GLY A 203 0.51 -3.89 21.48
C GLY A 203 1.51 -3.89 20.33
N ILE A 204 1.14 -4.40 19.15
CA ILE A 204 1.96 -4.50 17.94
C ILE A 204 1.60 -3.40 16.93
N PRO A 205 2.56 -2.93 16.09
CA PRO A 205 2.30 -1.95 15.05
C PRO A 205 1.35 -2.47 13.97
N VAL A 206 0.57 -1.56 13.38
CA VAL A 206 -0.34 -1.86 12.27
C VAL A 206 0.11 -1.11 11.02
N VAL A 207 0.30 -1.84 9.93
CA VAL A 207 0.62 -1.31 8.60
C VAL A 207 -0.58 -1.52 7.69
N ALA A 208 -1.33 -0.46 7.40
CA ALA A 208 -2.41 -0.49 6.42
C ALA A 208 -1.89 -0.06 5.05
N SER A 209 -2.18 -0.81 3.98
CA SER A 209 -1.55 -0.63 2.67
C SER A 209 -1.75 0.78 2.07
N THR A 210 -2.94 1.37 2.21
CA THR A 210 -3.20 2.74 1.70
C THR A 210 -2.42 3.77 2.48
N GLN A 211 -2.39 3.67 3.81
CA GLN A 211 -1.62 4.58 4.67
C GLN A 211 -0.12 4.47 4.40
N ALA A 212 0.40 3.25 4.31
CA ALA A 212 1.80 2.98 3.97
C ALA A 212 2.16 3.58 2.61
N ALA A 213 1.29 3.44 1.61
CA ALA A 213 1.53 3.99 0.29
C ALA A 213 1.70 5.51 0.30
N PHE A 214 0.78 6.25 0.92
CA PHE A 214 0.91 7.71 0.97
C PHE A 214 2.04 8.16 1.89
N TRP A 215 2.27 7.47 3.02
CA TRP A 215 3.45 7.69 3.86
C TRP A 215 4.76 7.58 3.06
N ALA A 216 4.92 6.52 2.28
CA ALA A 216 6.09 6.35 1.42
C ALA A 216 6.14 7.40 0.30
N ALA A 217 4.99 7.77 -0.27
CA ALA A 217 4.91 8.79 -1.32
C ALA A 217 5.43 10.16 -0.86
N LEU A 218 5.08 10.60 0.36
CA LEU A 218 5.61 11.83 0.94
C LEU A 218 7.13 11.72 1.19
N ARG A 219 7.62 10.54 1.53
CA ARG A 219 9.05 10.31 1.79
C ARG A 219 9.90 10.34 0.54
N LEU A 220 9.36 9.94 -0.61
CA LEU A 220 10.04 10.07 -1.91
C LEU A 220 10.47 11.51 -2.22
N VAL A 221 9.78 12.49 -1.63
CA VAL A 221 10.03 13.92 -1.84
C VAL A 221 10.64 14.61 -0.62
N GLY A 222 11.13 13.84 0.35
CA GLY A 222 11.84 14.33 1.53
C GLY A 222 10.94 14.75 2.70
N GLU A 223 9.62 14.55 2.61
CA GLU A 223 8.69 14.80 3.71
C GLU A 223 8.62 13.57 4.64
N SER A 224 8.31 13.78 5.92
CA SER A 224 8.26 12.67 6.90
C SER A 224 7.16 11.66 6.64
N GLY A 225 6.03 12.10 6.06
CA GLY A 225 4.77 11.35 6.01
C GLY A 225 4.04 11.33 7.35
N HIS A 226 4.34 12.28 8.25
CA HIS A 226 3.75 12.32 9.58
C HIS A 226 2.27 12.74 9.54
N VAL A 227 1.40 11.97 10.20
CA VAL A 227 -0.01 12.31 10.45
C VAL A 227 -0.34 12.01 11.90
N VAL A 228 -0.66 13.06 12.66
CA VAL A 228 -0.99 12.96 14.08
C VAL A 228 -2.18 12.04 14.29
N GLY A 229 -2.01 11.08 15.18
CA GLY A 229 -3.12 10.33 15.72
C GLY A 229 -3.64 9.21 14.80
N ARG A 230 -2.86 8.78 13.81
CA ARG A 230 -3.27 7.76 12.83
C ARG A 230 -2.53 6.42 12.94
N GLY A 231 -1.92 6.15 14.09
CA GLY A 231 -1.21 4.91 14.39
C GLY A 231 0.30 5.03 14.21
N ARG A 232 1.05 4.05 14.71
CA ARG A 232 2.51 4.14 14.88
C ARG A 232 3.25 4.43 13.57
N LEU A 233 2.78 3.90 12.42
CA LEU A 233 3.42 4.12 11.12
C LEU A 233 3.41 5.61 10.73
N LEU A 234 2.23 6.23 10.80
CA LEU A 234 2.04 7.63 10.43
C LEU A 234 2.51 8.58 11.53
N GLU A 235 2.73 8.13 12.76
CA GLU A 235 3.30 8.97 13.81
C GLU A 235 4.84 9.06 13.76
N GLN A 236 5.51 8.33 12.86
CA GLN A 236 6.95 8.46 12.66
C GLN A 236 7.32 9.87 12.16
N THR A 237 8.26 10.53 12.83
CA THR A 237 8.66 11.92 12.53
C THR A 237 9.98 12.02 11.76
N ALA A 238 10.80 10.96 11.74
CA ALA A 238 12.06 10.94 10.99
C ALA A 238 11.79 10.68 9.51
N ALA A 239 12.21 11.60 8.63
CA ALA A 239 12.38 11.29 7.21
C ALA A 239 13.49 10.23 7.09
N ALA A 240 13.21 9.07 6.49
CA ALA A 240 14.29 8.14 6.14
C ALA A 240 15.08 8.76 5.00
N PRO A 241 16.39 8.49 4.91
CA PRO A 241 17.16 8.86 3.73
C PRO A 241 16.50 8.26 2.49
N VAL A 242 16.24 9.11 1.49
CA VAL A 242 15.85 8.70 0.15
C VAL A 242 17.08 8.02 -0.47
N HIS A 243 16.94 6.75 -0.86
CA HIS A 243 17.96 6.03 -1.65
C HIS A 243 17.73 6.24 -3.14
#